data_AF-A0A8R2LVY9-F1
#
_entry.id   AF-A0A8R2LVY9-F1
#
_cell.length_a   1.000
_cell.length_b   1.000
_cell.length_c   1.000
_cell.angle_alpha   90.00
_cell.angle_beta   90.00
_cell.angle_gamma   90.00
#
_symmetry.space_group_name_H-M   'P 1'
#
loop_
_entity.id
_entity.type
_entity.pdbx_description
1 polymer ?
#
loop_
_entity_poly.entity_id
_entity_poly.type
_entity_poly.pdbx_seq_one_letter_code
_entity_poly.pdbx_strand_id
1 'polypeptide(L)'
;MGQSLLNNYCLTVKSCCFCISLKSGTIIIALNGFVLSVTITAMYFYGQTILEKFGVGQWAAVIIVHYFAVIGIVLCALHVVLLSAALTYNEELILLYLWFALIYFFLDSLAVTFVSISAILKGMVVSGIILFLCFILYWLFLYFYVFPVINGYRKNIHTIVIVLA
;
A
#
# COMPACT_ATOMS: atom_id res chain seq x y z
N MET A 1 -26.18 17.79 6.81
CA MET A 1 -27.09 17.05 5.90
C MET A 1 -26.28 16.51 4.70
N GLY A 2 -25.50 15.45 4.86
CA GLY A 2 -24.66 14.89 3.77
C GLY A 2 -24.60 13.36 3.72
N GLN A 3 -25.31 12.66 4.61
CA GLN A 3 -25.22 11.19 4.74
C GLN A 3 -26.01 10.40 3.69
N SER A 4 -26.93 11.01 2.95
CA SER A 4 -27.85 10.26 2.06
C SER A 4 -27.26 9.92 0.68
N LEU A 5 -26.25 10.64 0.21
CA LEU A 5 -25.69 10.39 -1.13
C LEU A 5 -24.66 9.25 -1.11
N LEU A 6 -23.79 9.17 -0.09
CA LEU A 6 -22.70 8.18 -0.07
C LEU A 6 -23.14 6.71 0.10
N ASN A 7 -24.34 6.45 0.64
CA ASN A 7 -24.86 5.10 0.85
C ASN A 7 -25.31 4.39 -0.45
N ASN A 8 -25.43 5.12 -1.57
CA ASN A 8 -26.00 4.60 -2.82
C ASN A 8 -25.01 4.37 -3.96
N TYR A 9 -23.70 4.54 -3.75
CA TYR A 9 -22.72 4.39 -4.85
C TYR A 9 -22.11 2.97 -4.87
N CYS A 10 -22.57 2.16 -5.83
CA CYS A 10 -21.86 0.94 -6.25
C CYS A 10 -20.65 1.29 -7.14
N LEU A 11 -19.50 0.67 -6.86
CA LEU A 11 -18.41 0.54 -7.83
C LEU A 11 -18.86 -0.45 -8.93
N THR A 12 -19.46 0.06 -10.01
CA THR A 12 -19.85 -0.77 -11.16
C THR A 12 -18.64 -1.01 -12.06
N VAL A 13 -18.01 -2.17 -11.90
CA VAL A 13 -17.19 -2.76 -12.97
C VAL A 13 -18.17 -3.32 -14.00
N LYS A 14 -18.12 -2.83 -15.25
CA LYS A 14 -19.11 -3.03 -16.34
C LYS A 14 -19.55 -4.48 -16.63
N SER A 15 -18.97 -5.50 -16.00
CA SER A 15 -19.21 -6.91 -16.31
C SER A 15 -19.40 -7.82 -15.08
N CYS A 16 -19.44 -7.31 -13.84
CA CYS A 16 -19.70 -8.13 -12.64
C CYS A 16 -20.50 -7.35 -11.59
N CYS A 17 -21.74 -7.77 -11.31
CA CYS A 17 -22.63 -7.19 -10.30
C CYS A 17 -22.26 -7.62 -8.86
N PHE A 18 -21.02 -7.41 -8.44
CA PHE A 18 -20.67 -7.42 -7.02
C PHE A 18 -20.65 -5.97 -6.51
N CYS A 19 -21.84 -5.47 -6.14
CA CYS A 19 -22.02 -4.17 -5.51
C CYS A 19 -21.53 -4.21 -4.05
N ILE A 20 -20.24 -4.11 -3.82
CA ILE A 20 -19.70 -3.85 -2.48
C ILE A 20 -19.83 -2.34 -2.23
N SER A 21 -20.46 -1.94 -1.13
CA SER A 21 -20.53 -0.52 -0.77
C SER A 21 -19.11 0.01 -0.59
N LEU A 22 -18.83 1.21 -1.11
CA LEU A 22 -17.49 1.81 -1.07
C LEU A 22 -16.92 1.77 0.36
N LYS A 23 -17.76 2.01 1.38
CA LYS A 23 -17.38 1.90 2.80
C LYS A 23 -16.88 0.49 3.16
N SER A 24 -17.67 -0.53 2.86
CA SER A 24 -17.32 -1.92 3.20
C SER A 24 -16.08 -2.36 2.44
N GLY A 25 -15.95 -1.96 1.17
CA GLY A 25 -14.75 -2.18 0.36
C GLY A 25 -13.51 -1.55 1.00
N THR A 26 -13.57 -0.26 1.36
CA THR A 26 -12.45 0.44 2.00
C THR A 26 -12.08 -0.16 3.35
N ILE A 27 -13.06 -0.62 4.16
CA ILE A 27 -12.78 -1.29 5.45
C ILE A 27 -12.07 -2.64 5.22
N ILE A 28 -12.56 -3.47 4.30
CA ILE A 28 -11.93 -4.75 3.96
C ILE A 28 -10.50 -4.50 3.46
N ILE A 29 -10.32 -3.46 2.66
CA ILE A 29 -9.01 -3.05 2.13
C ILE A 29 -8.08 -2.62 3.27
N ALA A 30 -8.56 -1.79 4.19
CA ALA A 30 -7.78 -1.30 5.33
C ALA A 30 -7.38 -2.45 6.28
N LEU A 31 -8.28 -3.38 6.56
CA LEU A 31 -8.01 -4.53 7.45
C LEU A 31 -7.00 -5.50 6.86
N ASN A 32 -7.17 -5.90 5.60
CA ASN A 32 -6.22 -6.78 4.92
C ASN A 32 -4.84 -6.12 4.80
N GLY A 33 -4.80 -4.83 4.48
CA GLY A 33 -3.57 -4.04 4.44
C GLY A 33 -2.89 -3.97 5.81
N PHE A 34 -3.66 -3.74 6.88
CA PHE A 34 -3.14 -3.75 8.25
C PHE A 34 -2.53 -5.11 8.64
N VAL A 35 -3.21 -6.21 8.34
CA VAL A 35 -2.69 -7.57 8.60
C VAL A 35 -1.39 -7.83 7.83
N LEU A 36 -1.35 -7.42 6.56
CA LEU A 36 -0.14 -7.53 5.74
C LEU A 36 1.01 -6.72 6.34
N SER A 37 0.77 -5.47 6.73
CA SER A 37 1.77 -4.59 7.36
C SER A 37 2.33 -5.20 8.65
N VAL A 38 1.46 -5.71 9.52
CA VAL A 38 1.87 -6.38 10.76
C VAL A 38 2.71 -7.62 10.47
N THR A 39 2.35 -8.39 9.44
CA THR A 39 3.11 -9.57 9.01
C THR A 39 4.50 -9.19 8.50
N ILE A 40 4.60 -8.12 7.70
CA ILE A 40 5.88 -7.59 7.21
C ILE A 40 6.73 -7.09 8.38
N THR A 41 6.15 -6.35 9.33
CA THR A 41 6.86 -5.90 10.53
C THR A 41 7.32 -7.09 11.39
N ALA A 42 6.52 -8.15 11.50
CA ALA A 42 6.90 -9.36 12.24
C ALA A 42 8.11 -10.10 11.63
N MET A 43 8.36 -9.92 10.32
CA MET A 43 9.60 -10.42 9.68
C MET A 43 10.86 -9.77 10.27
N TYR A 44 10.75 -8.68 11.03
CA TYR A 44 11.88 -8.14 11.78
C TYR A 44 12.53 -9.18 12.71
N PHE A 45 11.71 -10.01 13.36
CA PHE A 45 12.19 -10.95 14.38
C PHE A 45 12.83 -12.21 13.81
N TYR A 46 12.39 -12.67 12.63
CA TYR A 46 12.81 -13.96 12.06
C TYR A 46 13.46 -13.83 10.68
N GLY A 47 13.28 -12.70 10.01
CA GLY A 47 13.69 -12.46 8.64
C GLY A 47 15.20 -12.52 8.44
N GLN A 48 15.98 -12.09 9.43
CA GLN A 48 17.44 -12.13 9.32
C GLN A 48 17.93 -13.57 9.21
N THR A 49 17.52 -14.45 10.11
CA THR A 49 17.90 -15.87 10.10
C THR A 49 17.42 -16.58 8.84
N ILE A 50 16.24 -16.21 8.33
CA ILE A 50 15.71 -16.76 7.07
C ILE A 50 16.60 -16.33 5.90
N LEU A 51 16.92 -15.04 5.77
CA LEU A 51 17.75 -14.52 4.67
C LEU A 51 19.17 -15.10 4.70
N GLU A 52 19.77 -15.24 5.89
CA GLU A 52 21.07 -15.88 6.06
C GLU A 52 21.05 -17.35 5.61
N LYS A 53 19.98 -18.10 5.89
CA LYS A 53 19.80 -19.48 5.39
C LYS A 53 19.69 -19.55 3.86
N PHE A 54 19.20 -18.50 3.21
CA PHE A 54 19.16 -18.38 1.75
C PHE A 54 20.48 -17.83 1.15
N GLY A 55 21.54 -17.70 1.95
CA GLY A 55 22.86 -17.27 1.49
C GLY A 55 23.00 -15.76 1.35
N VAL A 56 22.07 -14.96 1.89
CA VAL A 56 22.25 -13.51 1.97
C VAL A 56 23.28 -13.20 3.06
N GLY A 57 24.30 -12.42 2.72
CA GLY A 57 25.32 -12.03 3.70
C GLY A 57 24.72 -11.28 4.89
N GLN A 58 25.22 -11.54 6.10
CA GLN A 58 24.68 -11.02 7.36
C GLN A 58 24.40 -9.50 7.34
N TRP A 59 25.35 -8.71 6.84
CA TRP A 59 25.17 -7.25 6.71
C TRP A 59 24.03 -6.86 5.77
N ALA A 60 23.88 -7.56 4.64
CA ALA A 60 22.78 -7.31 3.71
C ALA A 60 21.44 -7.77 4.30
N ALA A 61 21.42 -8.91 5.00
CA ALA A 61 20.23 -9.42 5.68
C ALA A 61 19.72 -8.42 6.73
N VAL A 62 20.60 -7.86 7.56
CA VAL A 62 20.25 -6.84 8.56
C VAL A 62 19.62 -5.61 7.90
N ILE A 63 20.23 -5.09 6.83
CA ILE A 63 19.72 -3.90 6.11
C ILE A 63 18.33 -4.18 5.53
N ILE A 64 18.18 -5.32 4.85
CA ILE A 64 16.91 -5.71 4.21
C ILE A 64 15.80 -5.84 5.26
N VAL A 65 16.08 -6.47 6.39
CA VAL A 65 15.10 -6.69 7.46
C VAL A 65 14.68 -5.36 8.10
N HIS A 66 15.62 -4.46 8.38
CA HIS A 66 15.30 -3.13 8.92
C HIS A 66 14.49 -2.30 7.92
N TYR A 67 14.86 -2.37 6.63
CA TYR A 67 14.12 -1.70 5.56
C TYR A 67 12.66 -2.16 5.51
N PHE A 68 12.43 -3.47 5.45
CA PHE A 68 11.07 -4.03 5.45
C PHE A 68 10.31 -3.73 6.75
N ALA A 69 10.98 -3.71 7.90
CA ALA A 69 10.33 -3.38 9.17
C ALA A 69 9.83 -1.93 9.20
N VAL A 70 10.65 -0.97 8.76
CA VAL A 70 10.27 0.45 8.65
C VAL A 70 9.11 0.61 7.69
N ILE A 71 9.17 -0.03 6.53
CA ILE A 71 8.08 -0.07 5.55
C ILE A 71 6.80 -0.61 6.16
N GLY A 72 6.87 -1.75 6.85
CA GLY A 72 5.71 -2.35 7.52
C GLY A 72 5.10 -1.42 8.55
N ILE A 73 5.90 -0.69 9.33
CA ILE A 73 5.41 0.28 10.30
C ILE A 73 4.69 1.45 9.62
N VAL A 74 5.28 2.03 8.56
CA VAL A 74 4.66 3.14 7.82
C VAL A 74 3.37 2.68 7.14
N LEU A 75 3.38 1.49 6.52
CA LEU A 75 2.20 0.91 5.89
C LEU A 75 1.11 0.60 6.92
N CYS A 76 1.48 0.16 8.12
CA CYS A 76 0.56 -0.03 9.23
C CYS A 76 -0.13 1.29 9.61
N ALA A 77 0.64 2.37 9.79
CA ALA A 77 0.10 3.70 10.08
C ALA A 77 -0.85 4.18 8.97
N LEU A 78 -0.48 3.99 7.70
CA LEU A 78 -1.33 4.32 6.55
C LEU A 78 -2.67 3.59 6.59
N HIS A 79 -2.68 2.29 6.89
CA HIS A 79 -3.92 1.52 6.98
C HIS A 79 -4.76 1.87 8.21
N VAL A 80 -4.14 2.28 9.32
CA VAL A 80 -4.87 2.85 10.47
C VAL A 80 -5.57 4.16 10.09
N VAL A 81 -4.90 5.03 9.33
CA VAL A 81 -5.53 6.27 8.81
C VAL A 81 -6.68 5.93 7.87
N LEU A 82 -6.49 4.99 6.93
CA LEU A 82 -7.55 4.55 6.01
C LEU A 82 -8.76 3.95 6.75
N LEU A 83 -8.49 3.10 7.74
CA LEU A 83 -9.54 2.48 8.56
C LEU A 83 -10.31 3.54 9.34
N SER A 84 -9.60 4.48 9.97
CA SER A 84 -10.22 5.60 10.70
C SER A 84 -11.08 6.44 9.76
N ALA A 85 -10.55 6.78 8.58
CA ALA A 85 -11.26 7.54 7.56
C ALA A 85 -12.54 6.82 7.08
N ALA A 86 -12.48 5.50 6.91
CA ALA A 86 -13.63 4.68 6.48
C ALA A 86 -14.69 4.53 7.58
N LEU A 87 -14.30 4.52 8.86
CA LEU A 87 -15.22 4.45 10.00
C LEU A 87 -15.89 5.80 10.28
N THR A 88 -15.15 6.91 10.20
CA THR A 88 -15.66 8.25 10.50
C THR A 88 -16.24 8.98 9.29
N TYR A 89 -16.04 8.46 8.08
CA TYR A 89 -16.37 9.14 6.82
C TYR A 89 -15.79 10.55 6.73
N ASN A 90 -14.57 10.73 7.22
CA ASN A 90 -13.91 12.03 7.20
C ASN A 90 -13.11 12.18 5.90
N GLU A 91 -13.58 13.05 5.01
CA GLU A 91 -12.97 13.30 3.68
C GLU A 91 -11.53 13.82 3.79
N GLU A 92 -11.22 14.60 4.83
CA GLU A 92 -9.85 15.10 5.08
C GLU A 92 -8.88 13.96 5.40
N LEU A 93 -9.33 12.95 6.18
CA LEU A 93 -8.51 11.77 6.47
C LEU A 93 -8.28 10.91 5.23
N ILE A 94 -9.25 10.86 4.31
CA ILE A 94 -9.10 10.16 3.03
C ILE A 94 -8.08 10.90 2.16
N LEU A 95 -8.17 12.22 2.07
CA LEU A 95 -7.21 13.04 1.32
C LEU A 95 -5.79 12.90 1.90
N LEU A 96 -5.67 12.93 3.23
CA LEU A 96 -4.41 12.72 3.95
C LEU A 96 -3.82 11.34 3.66
N TYR A 97 -4.65 10.28 3.69
CA TYR A 97 -4.23 8.93 3.30
C TYR A 97 -3.69 8.89 1.87
N LEU A 98 -4.38 9.52 0.91
CA LEU A 98 -3.96 9.55 -0.48
C LEU A 98 -2.57 10.19 -0.66
N TRP A 99 -2.32 11.32 0.00
CA TRP A 99 -1.03 11.98 -0.04
C TRP A 99 0.08 11.16 0.59
N PHE A 100 -0.15 10.61 1.80
CA PHE A 100 0.86 9.78 2.44
C PHE A 100 1.13 8.49 1.66
N ALA A 101 0.09 7.87 1.09
CA ALA A 101 0.25 6.68 0.26
C ALA A 101 1.10 7.00 -0.99
N LEU A 102 0.85 8.12 -1.67
CA LEU A 102 1.64 8.56 -2.81
C LEU A 102 3.12 8.76 -2.46
N ILE A 103 3.40 9.47 -1.36
CA ILE A 103 4.76 9.72 -0.87
C ILE A 103 5.44 8.39 -0.52
N TYR A 104 4.74 7.52 0.19
CA TYR A 104 5.23 6.20 0.57
C TYR A 104 5.60 5.37 -0.66
N PHE A 105 4.73 5.27 -1.67
CA PHE A 105 5.01 4.52 -2.88
C PHE A 105 6.19 5.09 -3.66
N PHE A 106 6.32 6.42 -3.70
CA PHE A 106 7.46 7.06 -4.34
C PHE A 106 8.78 6.71 -3.64
N LEU A 107 8.84 6.82 -2.30
CA LEU A 107 10.02 6.49 -1.53
C LEU A 107 10.39 5.01 -1.60
N ASP A 108 9.40 4.11 -1.49
CA ASP A 108 9.60 2.66 -1.61
C ASP A 108 10.14 2.30 -3.01
N SER A 109 9.62 2.93 -4.07
CA SER A 109 10.12 2.73 -5.44
C SER A 109 11.57 3.17 -5.62
N LEU A 110 11.94 4.32 -5.06
CA LEU A 110 13.33 4.78 -5.09
C LEU A 110 14.25 3.82 -4.36
N ALA A 111 13.86 3.40 -3.16
CA ALA A 111 14.69 2.54 -2.33
C ALA A 111 14.85 1.13 -2.92
N VAL A 112 13.78 0.51 -3.44
CA VAL A 112 13.90 -0.80 -4.10
C VAL A 112 14.71 -0.72 -5.39
N THR A 113 14.53 0.34 -6.17
CA THR A 113 15.36 0.56 -7.38
C THR A 113 16.83 0.68 -7.00
N PHE A 114 17.14 1.48 -5.98
CA PHE A 114 18.50 1.65 -5.48
C PHE A 114 19.12 0.33 -4.97
N VAL A 115 18.36 -0.46 -4.19
CA VAL A 115 18.82 -1.76 -3.68
C VAL A 115 19.05 -2.75 -4.83
N SER A 116 18.15 -2.79 -5.81
CA SER A 116 18.26 -3.70 -6.96
C SER A 116 19.48 -3.37 -7.83
N ILE A 117 19.71 -2.08 -8.14
CA ILE A 117 20.90 -1.63 -8.88
C ILE A 117 22.17 -1.96 -8.09
N SER A 118 22.18 -1.68 -6.79
CA SER A 118 23.32 -1.96 -5.92
C SER A 118 23.67 -3.46 -5.87
N ALA A 119 22.66 -4.35 -5.87
CA ALA A 119 22.85 -5.79 -5.91
C ALA A 119 23.48 -6.24 -7.25
N ILE A 120 23.00 -5.69 -8.38
CA ILE A 120 23.55 -5.98 -9.71
C ILE A 120 25.01 -5.54 -9.81
N LEU A 121 25.34 -4.32 -9.34
CA LEU A 121 26.71 -3.81 -9.36
C LEU A 121 27.68 -4.62 -8.50
N LYS A 122 27.19 -5.35 -7.48
CA LYS A 122 27.97 -6.26 -6.65
C LYS A 122 28.06 -7.69 -7.21
N GLY A 123 27.59 -7.93 -8.43
CA GLY A 123 27.62 -9.24 -9.09
C GLY A 123 26.48 -10.19 -8.68
N MET A 124 25.55 -9.74 -7.83
CA MET A 124 24.37 -10.53 -7.41
C MET A 124 23.21 -10.35 -8.40
N VAL A 125 23.46 -10.60 -9.68
CA VAL A 125 22.54 -10.26 -10.78
C VAL A 125 21.18 -10.95 -10.63
N VAL A 126 21.18 -12.26 -10.34
CA VAL A 126 19.93 -13.04 -10.20
C VAL A 126 19.09 -12.53 -9.02
N SER A 127 19.70 -12.27 -7.87
CA SER A 127 19.00 -11.76 -6.69
C SER A 127 18.46 -10.34 -6.90
N GLY A 128 19.21 -9.48 -7.60
CA GLY A 128 18.75 -8.13 -7.96
C GLY A 128 17.55 -8.17 -8.90
N ILE A 129 17.55 -9.06 -9.91
CA ILE A 129 16.42 -9.25 -10.83
C ILE A 129 15.19 -9.80 -10.10
N ILE A 130 15.37 -10.79 -9.22
CA ILE A 130 14.26 -11.37 -8.43
C ILE A 130 13.62 -10.30 -7.53
N LEU A 131 14.44 -9.51 -6.81
CA LEU A 131 13.94 -8.42 -5.97
C LEU A 131 13.12 -7.41 -6.77
N PHE A 132 13.61 -7.02 -7.95
CA PHE A 132 12.91 -6.09 -8.83
C PHE A 132 11.59 -6.68 -9.39
N LEU A 133 11.58 -7.96 -9.74
CA LEU A 133 10.36 -8.65 -10.18
C LEU A 133 9.32 -8.77 -9.07
N CYS A 134 9.74 -9.16 -7.86
CA CYS A 134 8.86 -9.18 -6.68
C CYS A 134 8.26 -7.80 -6.41
N PHE A 135 9.04 -6.74 -6.60
CA PHE A 135 8.57 -5.37 -6.45
C PHE A 135 7.55 -4.96 -7.51
N ILE A 136 7.75 -5.31 -8.79
CA ILE A 136 6.76 -5.06 -9.84
C ILE A 136 5.45 -5.77 -9.52
N LEU A 137 5.50 -7.03 -9.07
CA LEU A 137 4.30 -7.79 -8.71
C LEU A 137 3.57 -7.16 -7.51
N TYR A 138 4.31 -6.69 -6.51
CA TYR A 138 3.77 -5.95 -5.38
C TYR A 138 3.12 -4.63 -5.83
N TRP A 139 3.74 -3.89 -6.76
CA TRP A 139 3.18 -2.68 -7.34
C TRP A 139 1.89 -2.93 -8.13
N LEU A 140 1.84 -4.00 -8.92
CA LEU A 140 0.64 -4.39 -9.63
C LEU A 140 -0.48 -4.73 -8.65
N PHE A 141 -0.18 -5.49 -7.59
CA PHE A 141 -1.16 -5.81 -6.55
C PHE A 141 -1.69 -4.54 -5.87
N LEU A 142 -0.81 -3.62 -5.47
CA LEU A 142 -1.19 -2.33 -4.89
C LEU A 142 -1.98 -1.45 -5.85
N TYR A 143 -1.66 -1.47 -7.14
CA TYR A 143 -2.42 -0.73 -8.15
C TYR A 143 -3.87 -1.22 -8.20
N PHE A 144 -4.09 -2.54 -8.23
CA PHE A 144 -5.44 -3.10 -8.14
C PHE A 144 -6.14 -2.79 -6.82
N TYR A 145 -5.39 -2.49 -5.77
CA TYR A 145 -5.90 -2.26 -4.42
C TYR A 145 -6.26 -0.78 -4.13
N VAL A 146 -5.39 0.14 -4.52
CA VAL A 146 -5.49 1.57 -4.22
C VAL A 146 -6.29 2.32 -5.29
N PHE A 147 -6.21 1.89 -6.56
CA PHE A 147 -6.88 2.58 -7.66
C PHE A 147 -8.43 2.54 -7.58
N PRO A 148 -9.09 1.46 -7.09
CA PRO A 148 -10.53 1.47 -6.83
C PRO A 148 -10.92 2.46 -5.72
N VAL A 149 -10.10 2.57 -4.67
CA VAL A 149 -10.31 3.54 -3.58
C VAL A 149 -10.20 4.96 -4.14
N ILE A 150 -9.12 5.27 -4.86
CA ILE A 150 -8.93 6.57 -5.52
C ILE A 150 -10.09 6.88 -6.46
N ASN A 151 -10.47 5.96 -7.36
CA ASN A 151 -11.53 6.21 -8.33
C ASN A 151 -12.92 6.33 -7.69
N GLY A 152 -13.16 5.60 -6.59
CA GLY A 152 -14.38 5.72 -5.80
C GLY A 152 -14.52 7.10 -5.16
N TYR A 153 -13.44 7.62 -4.57
CA TYR A 153 -13.46 8.92 -3.89
C TYR A 153 -13.21 10.12 -4.84
N ARG A 154 -12.53 9.94 -5.98
CA ARG A 154 -12.29 10.99 -6.99
C ARG A 154 -13.58 11.46 -7.65
N LYS A 155 -14.56 10.57 -7.83
CA LYS A 155 -15.91 10.97 -8.29
C LYS A 155 -16.61 11.90 -7.30
N ASN A 156 -16.28 11.84 -6.01
CA ASN A 156 -16.79 12.78 -5.01
C ASN A 156 -15.96 14.09 -4.97
N ILE A 157 -14.63 14.01 -5.14
CA ILE A 157 -13.76 15.21 -5.11
C ILE A 157 -13.99 16.13 -6.31
N HIS A 158 -14.28 15.60 -7.51
CA HIS A 158 -14.63 16.46 -8.66
C HIS A 158 -15.94 17.23 -8.43
N THR A 159 -16.86 16.76 -7.59
CA THR A 159 -18.05 17.52 -7.18
C THR A 159 -17.68 18.63 -6.21
N ILE A 160 -16.71 18.41 -5.32
CA ILE A 160 -16.27 19.40 -4.32
C ILE A 160 -15.46 20.53 -4.98
N VAL A 161 -14.61 20.23 -5.96
CA VAL A 161 -13.85 21.25 -6.72
C VAL A 161 -14.75 22.15 -7.56
N ILE A 162 -15.93 21.67 -7.99
CA ILE A 162 -16.91 22.49 -8.75
C ILE A 162 -17.82 23.31 -7.81
N VAL A 163 -17.96 22.93 -6.54
CA VAL A 163 -18.74 23.69 -5.55
C VAL A 163 -17.90 24.76 -4.83
N LEU A 164 -16.57 24.64 -4.88
CA LEU A 164 -15.62 25.58 -4.28
C LEU A 164 -14.89 26.48 -5.32
N ALA A 165 -15.26 26.41 -6.60
CA ALA A 165 -14.80 27.29 -7.68
C ALA A 165 -15.96 28.15 -8.20
#